data_AF-A0A7M3M915-F1
#
_entry.id   AF-A0A7M3M915-F1
#
_cell.length_a   1.000
_cell.length_b   1.000
_cell.length_c   1.000
_cell.angle_alpha   90.00
_cell.angle_beta   90.00
_cell.angle_gamma   90.00
#
_symmetry.space_group_name_H-M   'P 1'
#
loop_
_entity.id
_entity.type
_entity.pdbx_description
1 polymer ?
#
loop_
_entity_poly.entity_id
_entity_poly.type
_entity_poly.pdbx_seq_one_letter_code
_entity_poly.pdbx_strand_id
1 'polypeptide(L)'
;MSGARSTDGGRRTRGSVLSGVAVAIGCVLFLGGFAWGAFLYKPYTVPTNSMAPSIKQGARVLAERIDGDEVRRGDVVVFQDKVWGDTPMVKRVVGVDGDKVECCDRRGRLMVNGKPIEEPYLPDTKATGTSSFFSATVPKGELFLLGDHRVDSVDSPEHLADGAHGTVPRDTVRARVDAVVWPQDAMGMLERPTGFAALPGGISEPGPVTPLTYAVTIGAVLILGGAAYGPIAKIAARRRDKGERKAATVGG
;
A
#
# COMPACT_ATOMS: atom_id res chain seq x y z
N MET A 1 47.11 -40.02 33.40
CA MET A 1 47.73 -39.32 32.26
C MET A 1 46.94 -39.64 31.01
N SER A 2 46.69 -38.62 30.18
CA SER A 2 46.29 -38.64 28.77
C SER A 2 44.94 -39.32 28.43
N GLY A 3 43.90 -38.65 27.93
CA GLY A 3 43.89 -37.47 27.08
C GLY A 3 43.33 -37.87 25.71
N ALA A 4 42.02 -37.75 25.53
CA ALA A 4 41.38 -37.72 24.21
C ALA A 4 40.01 -37.03 24.33
N ARG A 5 40.00 -35.72 24.57
CA ARG A 5 38.86 -34.89 24.15
C ARG A 5 38.92 -34.86 22.63
N SER A 6 38.07 -35.67 22.01
CA SER A 6 37.71 -35.54 20.60
C SER A 6 37.27 -34.10 20.35
N THR A 7 38.15 -33.31 19.75
CA THR A 7 37.78 -32.04 19.13
C THR A 7 36.99 -32.38 17.88
N ASP A 8 35.66 -32.42 18.00
CA ASP A 8 34.74 -32.44 16.88
C ASP A 8 34.82 -31.08 16.15
N GLY A 9 35.93 -30.88 15.43
CA GLY A 9 36.12 -29.80 14.49
C GLY A 9 35.31 -30.11 13.23
N GLY A 10 33.99 -30.03 13.34
CA GLY A 10 33.07 -30.27 12.24
C GLY A 10 33.41 -29.38 11.05
N ARG A 11 34.04 -29.97 10.03
CA ARG A 11 34.41 -29.31 8.77
C ARG A 11 33.12 -28.78 8.14
N ARG A 12 32.89 -27.45 8.21
CA ARG A 12 31.72 -26.81 7.60
C ARG A 12 31.66 -27.22 6.13
N THR A 13 30.66 -28.01 5.75
CA THR A 13 30.45 -28.37 4.35
C THR A 13 30.02 -27.11 3.60
N ARG A 14 30.40 -26.96 2.32
CA ARG A 14 29.98 -25.80 1.50
C ARG A 14 28.47 -25.56 1.57
N GLY A 15 27.69 -26.63 1.69
CA GLY A 15 26.23 -26.58 1.88
C GLY A 15 25.77 -25.91 3.17
N SER A 16 26.44 -26.13 4.32
CA SER A 16 26.05 -25.48 5.57
C SER A 16 26.41 -23.99 5.60
N VAL A 17 27.49 -23.60 4.91
CA VAL A 17 27.86 -22.18 4.74
C VAL A 17 26.83 -21.46 3.85
N LEU A 18 26.45 -22.06 2.72
CA LEU A 18 25.43 -21.49 1.81
C LEU A 18 24.06 -21.37 2.47
N SER A 19 23.65 -22.38 3.24
CA SER A 19 22.42 -22.33 4.05
C SER A 19 22.48 -21.21 5.08
N GLY A 20 23.60 -21.04 5.80
CA GLY A 20 23.78 -19.94 6.75
C GLY A 20 23.72 -18.55 6.09
N VAL A 21 24.34 -18.39 4.92
CA VAL A 21 24.27 -17.14 4.14
C VAL A 21 22.85 -16.85 3.67
N ALA A 22 22.12 -17.87 3.19
CA ALA A 22 20.73 -17.72 2.78
C ALA A 22 19.84 -17.26 3.94
N VAL A 23 19.98 -17.85 5.13
CA VAL A 23 19.25 -17.41 6.33
C VAL A 23 19.62 -15.97 6.69
N ALA A 24 20.90 -15.60 6.66
CA ALA A 24 21.35 -14.24 6.99
C ALA A 24 20.74 -13.19 6.04
N ILE A 25 20.79 -13.43 4.72
CA ILE A 25 20.15 -12.57 3.72
C ILE A 25 18.64 -12.54 3.95
N GLY A 26 18.03 -13.70 4.21
CA GLY A 26 16.62 -13.82 4.50
C GLY A 26 16.18 -12.96 5.70
N CYS A 27 16.95 -12.99 6.79
CA CYS A 27 16.71 -12.16 7.96
C CYS A 27 16.83 -10.66 7.66
N VAL A 28 17.84 -10.25 6.89
CA VAL A 28 18.00 -8.83 6.49
C VAL A 28 16.81 -8.36 5.66
N LEU A 29 16.39 -9.14 4.66
CA LEU A 29 15.24 -8.79 3.82
C LEU A 29 13.93 -8.80 4.61
N PHE A 30 13.70 -9.82 5.43
CA PHE A 30 12.47 -9.96 6.22
C PHE A 30 12.37 -8.88 7.30
N LEU A 31 13.36 -8.79 8.19
CA LEU A 31 13.32 -7.86 9.31
C LEU A 31 13.50 -6.42 8.84
N GLY A 32 14.40 -6.19 7.88
CA GLY A 32 14.61 -4.87 7.29
C GLY A 32 13.38 -4.39 6.54
N GLY A 33 12.82 -5.21 5.64
CA GLY A 33 11.60 -4.87 4.90
C GLY A 33 10.40 -4.67 5.82
N PHE A 34 10.22 -5.52 6.83
CA PHE A 34 9.13 -5.39 7.79
C PHE A 34 9.28 -4.14 8.66
N ALA A 35 10.46 -3.89 9.23
CA ALA A 35 10.70 -2.72 10.08
C ALA A 35 10.57 -1.42 9.28
N TRP A 36 11.11 -1.38 8.06
CA TRP A 36 10.99 -0.22 7.17
C TRP A 36 9.53 0.01 6.77
N GLY A 37 8.80 -1.04 6.41
CA GLY A 37 7.37 -0.95 6.11
C GLY A 37 6.55 -0.49 7.31
N ALA A 38 6.83 -0.99 8.52
CA ALA A 38 6.14 -0.57 9.74
C ALA A 38 6.46 0.88 10.14
N PHE A 39 7.62 1.40 9.74
CA PHE A 39 7.97 2.80 9.91
C PHE A 39 7.20 3.69 8.93
N LEU A 40 7.21 3.33 7.65
CA LEU A 40 6.58 4.12 6.57
C LEU A 40 5.05 4.04 6.57
N TYR A 41 4.47 2.89 6.89
CA TYR A 41 3.03 2.66 6.74
C TYR A 41 2.31 2.58 8.08
N LYS A 42 1.07 3.06 8.09
CA LYS A 42 0.14 2.91 9.20
C LYS A 42 -1.18 2.31 8.72
N PRO A 43 -1.71 1.28 9.41
CA PRO A 43 -3.03 0.76 9.09
C PRO A 43 -4.13 1.69 9.62
N TYR A 44 -5.17 1.89 8.82
CA TYR A 44 -6.39 2.61 9.21
C TYR A 44 -7.63 1.77 8.93
N THR A 45 -8.63 1.85 9.80
CA THR A 45 -9.95 1.26 9.57
C THR A 45 -10.88 2.36 9.06
N VAL A 46 -11.53 2.14 7.91
CA VAL A 46 -12.43 3.13 7.31
C VAL A 46 -13.85 2.90 7.84
N PRO A 47 -14.45 3.84 8.61
CA PRO A 47 -15.71 3.59 9.30
C PRO A 47 -16.95 3.93 8.46
N THR A 48 -16.80 4.59 7.30
CA THR A 48 -17.90 5.08 6.46
C THR A 48 -17.88 4.46 5.07
N ASN A 49 -18.99 4.62 4.34
CA ASN A 49 -19.14 4.15 2.97
C ASN A 49 -18.78 5.21 1.91
N SER A 50 -18.25 6.37 2.33
CA SER A 50 -18.02 7.52 1.44
C SER A 50 -16.95 7.31 0.37
N MET A 51 -16.15 6.24 0.48
CA MET A 51 -15.10 5.86 -0.47
C MET A 51 -15.48 4.63 -1.30
N ALA A 52 -16.71 4.11 -1.20
CA ALA A 52 -17.13 2.99 -2.03
C ALA A 52 -17.25 3.42 -3.52
N PRO A 53 -16.91 2.55 -4.49
CA PRO A 53 -16.51 1.15 -4.32
C PRO A 53 -15.02 0.95 -3.99
N SER A 54 -14.18 1.97 -4.13
CA SER A 54 -12.73 1.86 -4.01
C SER A 54 -12.28 1.40 -2.63
N ILE A 55 -12.91 1.90 -1.57
CA ILE A 55 -12.71 1.44 -0.19
C ILE A 55 -14.06 1.26 0.49
N LYS A 56 -14.41 0.01 0.79
CA LYS A 56 -15.66 -0.35 1.47
C LYS A 56 -15.60 0.04 2.95
N GLN A 57 -16.78 0.30 3.53
CA GLN A 57 -16.92 0.46 4.98
C GLN A 57 -16.35 -0.76 5.72
N GLY A 58 -15.61 -0.52 6.81
CA GLY A 58 -14.95 -1.54 7.61
C GLY A 58 -13.62 -2.05 7.04
N ALA A 59 -13.21 -1.62 5.85
CA ALA A 59 -11.95 -2.01 5.25
C ALA A 59 -10.76 -1.51 6.08
N ARG A 60 -9.68 -2.30 6.08
CA ARG A 60 -8.38 -1.88 6.63
C ARG A 60 -7.48 -1.50 5.47
N VAL A 61 -6.98 -0.28 5.50
CA VAL A 61 -6.11 0.27 4.47
C VAL A 61 -4.70 0.48 5.01
N LEU A 62 -3.70 0.31 4.14
CA LEU A 62 -2.33 0.73 4.41
C LEU A 62 -2.12 2.11 3.82
N ALA A 63 -1.75 3.05 4.68
CA ALA A 63 -1.45 4.40 4.29
C ALA A 63 0.02 4.74 4.58
N GLU A 64 0.72 5.19 3.55
CA GLU A 64 2.10 5.69 3.60
C GLU A 64 2.12 7.05 4.30
N ARG A 65 3.03 7.23 5.25
CA ARG A 65 3.29 8.51 5.89
C ARG A 65 3.99 9.41 4.87
N ILE A 66 3.30 10.45 4.45
CA ILE A 66 3.80 11.48 3.56
C ILE A 66 3.37 12.84 4.06
N ASP A 67 4.07 13.88 3.64
CA ASP A 67 3.70 15.26 3.91
C ASP A 67 2.77 15.82 2.81
N GLY A 68 2.07 16.91 3.12
CA GLY A 68 1.07 17.51 2.22
C GLY A 68 1.63 18.07 0.91
N ASP A 69 2.94 18.29 0.82
CA ASP A 69 3.66 18.72 -0.39
C ASP A 69 3.96 17.57 -1.35
N GLU A 70 3.90 16.32 -0.88
CA GLU A 70 4.02 15.11 -1.70
C GLU A 70 2.68 14.71 -2.33
N VAL A 71 1.56 15.19 -1.78
CA VAL A 71 0.22 14.89 -2.26
C VAL A 71 0.01 15.40 -3.69
N ARG A 72 -0.58 14.57 -4.54
CA ARG A 72 -0.97 14.93 -5.91
C ARG A 72 -2.45 14.66 -6.14
N ARG A 73 -2.97 15.18 -7.25
CA ARG A 73 -4.34 14.88 -7.69
C ARG A 73 -4.50 13.38 -7.90
N GLY A 74 -5.65 12.88 -7.48
CA GLY A 74 -6.02 11.48 -7.53
C GLY A 74 -5.58 10.68 -6.31
N ASP A 75 -4.71 11.21 -5.44
CA ASP A 75 -4.32 10.51 -4.21
C ASP A 75 -5.51 10.37 -3.26
N VAL A 76 -5.60 9.22 -2.61
CA VAL A 76 -6.52 9.05 -1.48
C VAL A 76 -5.76 9.35 -0.21
N VAL A 77 -6.20 10.33 0.56
CA VAL A 77 -5.48 10.81 1.74
C VAL A 77 -6.27 10.56 3.02
N VAL A 78 -5.53 10.28 4.10
CA VAL A 78 -6.03 10.35 5.46
C VAL A 78 -5.68 11.74 6.00
N PHE A 79 -6.69 12.52 6.37
CA PHE A 79 -6.50 13.87 6.93
C PHE A 79 -7.39 14.07 8.14
N GLN A 80 -7.11 15.12 8.92
CA GLN A 80 -7.94 15.51 10.05
C GLN A 80 -8.02 17.03 10.12
N ASP A 81 -9.21 17.56 9.85
CA ASP A 81 -9.48 18.99 9.84
C ASP A 81 -10.61 19.34 10.81
N LYS A 82 -10.40 20.34 11.67
CA LYS A 82 -11.34 20.68 12.75
C LYS A 82 -12.65 21.30 12.25
N VAL A 83 -12.67 21.87 11.05
CA VAL A 83 -13.89 22.42 10.44
C VAL A 83 -14.77 21.27 9.98
N TRP A 84 -14.17 20.22 9.41
CA TRP A 84 -14.88 19.03 8.92
C TRP A 84 -15.22 18.04 10.04
N GLY A 85 -14.39 17.96 11.09
CA GLY A 85 -14.66 17.20 12.30
C GLY A 85 -13.42 16.70 13.04
N ASP A 86 -13.61 16.24 14.28
CA ASP A 86 -12.48 15.87 15.16
C ASP A 86 -11.88 14.48 14.88
N THR A 87 -12.35 13.75 13.87
CA THR A 87 -11.90 12.38 13.57
C THR A 87 -11.19 12.32 12.21
N PRO A 88 -10.13 11.49 12.05
CA PRO A 88 -9.50 11.29 10.75
C PRO A 88 -10.50 10.79 9.69
N MET A 89 -10.44 11.41 8.51
CA MET A 89 -11.28 11.11 7.36
C MET A 89 -10.43 10.60 6.20
N VAL A 90 -11.07 9.89 5.28
CA VAL A 90 -10.43 9.39 4.05
C VAL A 90 -11.21 9.94 2.87
N LYS A 91 -10.52 10.66 1.98
CA LYS A 91 -11.09 11.24 0.75
C LYS A 91 -10.05 11.24 -0.35
N ARG A 92 -10.49 11.41 -1.59
CA ARG A 92 -9.63 11.57 -2.77
C ARG A 92 -9.39 13.04 -3.07
N VAL A 93 -8.13 13.39 -3.31
CA VAL A 93 -7.72 14.72 -3.76
C VAL A 93 -8.11 14.86 -5.23
N VAL A 94 -8.97 15.82 -5.55
CA VAL A 94 -9.35 16.10 -6.95
C VAL A 94 -8.86 17.47 -7.44
N GLY A 95 -8.53 18.37 -6.51
CA GLY A 95 -7.91 19.66 -6.79
C GLY A 95 -6.81 20.00 -5.79
N VAL A 96 -5.80 20.72 -6.27
CA VAL A 96 -4.67 21.27 -5.51
C VAL A 96 -4.50 22.75 -5.86
N ASP A 97 -3.54 23.43 -5.23
CA ASP A 97 -3.23 24.87 -5.42
C ASP A 97 -3.57 25.46 -6.79
N GLY A 98 -4.53 26.40 -6.78
CA GLY A 98 -4.93 27.18 -7.95
C GLY A 98 -5.87 26.46 -8.90
N ASP A 99 -6.24 25.21 -8.65
CA ASP A 99 -7.19 24.51 -9.49
C ASP A 99 -8.58 25.12 -9.42
N LYS A 100 -9.22 25.21 -10.57
CA LYS A 100 -10.66 25.39 -10.66
C LYS A 100 -11.33 24.02 -10.80
N VAL A 101 -12.08 23.60 -9.78
CA VAL A 101 -12.80 22.32 -9.75
C VAL A 101 -14.29 22.59 -9.91
N GLU A 102 -14.91 21.91 -10.88
CA GLU A 102 -16.31 22.14 -11.23
C GLU A 102 -17.00 20.80 -11.48
N CYS A 103 -18.19 20.64 -10.90
CA CYS A 103 -19.13 19.61 -11.33
C CYS A 103 -20.27 20.28 -12.09
N CYS A 104 -20.54 19.88 -13.34
CA CYS A 104 -19.90 18.82 -14.13
C CYS A 104 -20.00 19.15 -15.64
N ASP A 105 -19.28 18.40 -16.49
CA ASP A 105 -19.48 18.47 -17.94
C ASP A 105 -20.86 17.92 -18.36
N ARG A 106 -21.22 18.04 -19.65
CA ARG A 106 -22.51 17.56 -20.18
C ARG A 106 -22.73 16.06 -20.04
N ARG A 107 -21.67 15.28 -19.79
CA ARG A 107 -21.70 13.82 -19.58
C ARG A 107 -21.63 13.46 -18.10
N GLY A 108 -21.59 14.45 -17.21
CA GLY A 108 -21.52 14.25 -15.78
C GLY A 108 -20.13 13.99 -15.22
N ARG A 109 -19.07 14.31 -15.97
CA ARG A 109 -17.68 14.15 -15.50
C ARG A 109 -17.21 15.37 -14.72
N LEU A 110 -16.37 15.14 -13.71
CA LEU A 110 -15.69 16.22 -13.00
C LEU A 110 -14.83 17.02 -13.97
N MET A 111 -14.82 18.33 -13.81
CA MET A 111 -13.97 19.24 -14.59
C MET A 111 -12.90 19.84 -13.68
N VAL A 112 -11.65 19.77 -14.10
CA VAL A 112 -10.53 20.43 -13.42
C VAL A 112 -9.81 21.31 -14.44
N ASN A 113 -9.76 22.62 -14.18
CA ASN A 113 -9.20 23.62 -15.09
C ASN A 113 -9.78 23.54 -16.51
N GLY A 114 -11.10 23.33 -16.60
CA GLY A 114 -11.81 23.20 -17.88
C GLY A 114 -11.57 21.88 -18.63
N LYS A 115 -10.84 20.92 -18.05
CA LYS A 115 -10.63 19.59 -18.62
C LYS A 115 -11.51 18.55 -17.93
N PRO A 116 -12.26 17.72 -18.68
CA PRO A 116 -13.00 16.62 -18.09
C PRO A 116 -12.04 15.55 -17.60
N ILE A 117 -12.30 15.02 -16.41
CA ILE A 117 -11.48 14.00 -15.77
C ILE A 117 -12.13 12.64 -15.94
N GLU A 118 -11.32 11.66 -16.34
CA GLU A 118 -11.70 10.25 -16.32
C GLU A 118 -11.40 9.67 -14.94
N GLU A 119 -12.43 9.16 -14.29
CA GLU A 119 -12.37 8.66 -12.92
C GLU A 119 -12.61 7.14 -12.94
N PRO A 120 -11.60 6.32 -13.29
CA PRO A 120 -11.78 4.88 -13.52
C PRO A 120 -12.19 4.13 -12.24
N TYR A 121 -11.87 4.70 -11.08
CA TYR A 121 -12.26 4.20 -9.76
C TYR A 121 -13.77 4.37 -9.44
N LEU A 122 -14.54 5.03 -10.31
CA LEU A 122 -15.99 5.17 -10.19
C LEU A 122 -16.73 4.16 -11.10
N PRO A 123 -17.84 3.55 -10.65
CA PRO A 123 -18.57 2.52 -11.40
C PRO A 123 -19.01 2.89 -12.82
N ASP A 124 -19.32 4.17 -13.08
CA ASP A 124 -19.75 4.67 -14.39
C ASP A 124 -18.92 5.85 -14.90
N THR A 125 -17.76 6.11 -14.27
CA THR A 125 -16.87 7.26 -14.54
C THR A 125 -17.54 8.63 -14.42
N LYS A 126 -18.72 8.72 -13.79
CA LYS A 126 -19.43 9.98 -13.61
C LYS A 126 -19.23 10.51 -12.20
N ALA A 127 -18.99 11.80 -12.13
CA ALA A 127 -19.05 12.59 -10.92
C ALA A 127 -20.50 12.93 -10.52
N THR A 128 -21.46 12.77 -11.44
CA THR A 128 -22.89 13.02 -11.18
C THR A 128 -23.40 12.05 -10.11
N GLY A 129 -23.76 12.63 -8.98
CA GLY A 129 -24.06 11.94 -7.74
C GLY A 129 -23.86 12.87 -6.56
N THR A 130 -22.97 13.86 -6.69
CA THR A 130 -22.94 15.02 -5.79
C THR A 130 -24.30 15.70 -5.82
N SER A 131 -24.89 15.94 -4.65
CA SER A 131 -26.20 16.58 -4.42
C SER A 131 -26.35 17.95 -5.10
N SER A 132 -25.24 18.57 -5.53
CA SER A 132 -25.19 19.95 -6.01
C SER A 132 -24.22 20.14 -7.18
N PHE A 133 -24.60 20.98 -8.14
CA PHE A 133 -23.65 21.62 -9.07
C PHE A 133 -22.76 22.57 -8.27
N PHE A 134 -21.44 22.55 -8.49
CA PHE A 134 -20.51 23.42 -7.79
C PHE A 134 -19.38 23.91 -8.70
N SER A 135 -18.78 25.03 -8.31
CA SER A 135 -17.58 25.59 -8.90
C SER A 135 -16.76 26.23 -7.78
N ALA A 136 -15.52 25.78 -7.61
CA ALA A 136 -14.62 26.27 -6.57
C ALA A 136 -13.21 26.45 -7.12
N THR A 137 -12.48 27.43 -6.59
CA THR A 137 -11.05 27.61 -6.86
C THR A 137 -10.28 27.25 -5.60
N VAL A 138 -9.33 26.32 -5.71
CA VAL A 138 -8.53 25.82 -4.59
C VAL A 138 -7.50 26.89 -4.19
N PRO A 139 -7.57 27.44 -2.96
CA PRO A 139 -6.57 28.39 -2.52
C PRO A 139 -5.18 27.77 -2.44
N LYS A 140 -4.15 28.61 -2.30
CA LYS A 140 -2.79 28.14 -2.07
C LYS A 140 -2.67 27.52 -0.67
N GLY A 141 -2.03 26.37 -0.56
CA GLY A 141 -1.93 25.64 0.71
C GLY A 141 -3.01 24.58 0.90
N GLU A 142 -3.98 24.47 -0.01
CA GLU A 142 -5.23 23.78 0.22
C GLU A 142 -5.45 22.62 -0.76
N LEU A 143 -6.38 21.75 -0.42
CA LEU A 143 -6.81 20.60 -1.21
C LEU A 143 -8.33 20.59 -1.34
N PHE A 144 -8.83 20.22 -2.52
CA PHE A 144 -10.25 19.94 -2.75
C PHE A 144 -10.44 18.43 -2.81
N LEU A 145 -11.28 17.91 -1.91
CA LEU A 145 -11.39 16.49 -1.62
C LEU A 145 -12.81 15.99 -1.92
N LEU A 146 -12.92 14.85 -2.60
CA LEU A 146 -14.19 14.17 -2.86
C LEU A 146 -14.13 12.72 -2.37
N GLY A 147 -15.26 12.21 -1.93
CA GLY A 147 -15.47 10.78 -1.77
C GLY A 147 -15.67 10.11 -3.13
N ASP A 148 -15.26 8.84 -3.22
CA ASP A 148 -15.54 8.03 -4.40
C ASP A 148 -17.03 7.65 -4.46
N HIS A 149 -17.72 7.61 -3.32
CA HIS A 149 -19.17 7.43 -3.27
C HIS A 149 -19.89 8.79 -3.31
N ARG A 150 -19.97 9.37 -4.51
CA ARG A 150 -20.42 10.76 -4.74
C ARG A 150 -21.77 11.14 -4.12
N VAL A 151 -22.69 10.19 -4.01
CA VAL A 151 -24.06 10.40 -3.47
C VAL A 151 -24.15 10.35 -1.94
N ASP A 152 -23.15 9.80 -1.26
CA ASP A 152 -23.18 9.49 0.17
C ASP A 152 -21.87 9.94 0.84
N SER A 153 -21.34 11.07 0.36
CA SER A 153 -20.10 11.63 0.84
C SER A 153 -20.33 13.08 1.26
N VAL A 154 -20.12 13.34 2.56
CA VAL A 154 -19.88 14.69 3.06
C VAL A 154 -18.42 15.01 2.80
N ASP A 155 -18.18 15.94 1.87
CA ASP A 155 -16.88 16.34 1.36
C ASP A 155 -16.89 17.79 0.85
N SER A 156 -15.89 18.21 0.06
CA SER A 156 -15.65 19.63 -0.24
C SER A 156 -16.88 20.42 -0.70
N PRO A 157 -17.71 19.94 -1.65
CA PRO A 157 -18.98 20.55 -2.04
C PRO A 157 -19.94 20.89 -0.89
N GLU A 158 -20.07 20.03 0.12
CA GLU A 158 -20.97 20.25 1.26
C GLU A 158 -20.42 21.32 2.22
N HIS A 159 -19.10 21.57 2.17
CA HIS A 159 -18.38 22.53 3.00
C HIS A 159 -18.11 23.88 2.30
N LEU A 160 -18.67 24.12 1.10
CA LEU A 160 -18.40 25.35 0.31
C LEU A 160 -18.82 26.64 1.03
N ALA A 161 -19.84 26.56 1.88
CA ALA A 161 -20.34 27.70 2.66
C ALA A 161 -19.49 27.98 3.92
N ASP A 162 -18.57 27.08 4.28
CA ASP A 162 -17.69 27.25 5.42
C ASP A 162 -16.59 28.28 5.12
N GLY A 163 -15.94 28.78 6.17
CA GLY A 163 -14.90 29.81 6.04
C GLY A 163 -13.67 29.40 5.21
N ALA A 164 -13.48 28.11 4.94
CA ALA A 164 -12.42 27.56 4.10
C ALA A 164 -12.87 27.24 2.66
N HIS A 165 -14.07 27.66 2.23
CA HIS A 165 -14.58 27.44 0.87
C HIS A 165 -14.56 25.97 0.43
N GLY A 166 -14.85 25.07 1.37
CA GLY A 166 -14.86 23.63 1.12
C GLY A 166 -13.50 23.01 0.90
N THR A 167 -12.39 23.70 1.17
CA THR A 167 -11.05 23.11 1.07
C THR A 167 -10.49 22.69 2.42
N VAL A 168 -9.44 21.88 2.35
CA VAL A 168 -8.71 21.38 3.51
C VAL A 168 -7.23 21.75 3.40
N PRO A 169 -6.61 22.31 4.45
CA PRO A 169 -5.20 22.66 4.40
C PRO A 169 -4.33 21.40 4.22
N ARG A 170 -3.33 21.47 3.33
CA ARG A 170 -2.48 20.32 3.00
C ARG A 170 -1.73 19.74 4.20
N ASP A 171 -1.42 20.56 5.19
CA ASP A 171 -0.66 20.18 6.39
C ASP A 171 -1.50 19.37 7.40
N THR A 172 -2.81 19.27 7.16
CA THR A 172 -3.69 18.36 7.90
C THR A 172 -3.60 16.91 7.41
N VAL A 173 -2.99 16.68 6.24
CA VAL A 173 -2.74 15.34 5.69
C VAL A 173 -1.77 14.58 6.59
N ARG A 174 -2.09 13.33 6.87
CA ARG A 174 -1.31 12.44 7.74
C ARG A 174 -0.68 11.28 6.99
N ALA A 175 -1.30 10.86 5.90
CA ALA A 175 -0.87 9.72 5.10
C ALA A 175 -1.60 9.67 3.75
N ARG A 176 -1.00 9.00 2.76
CA ARG A 176 -1.65 8.59 1.50
C ARG A 176 -1.97 7.10 1.53
N VAL A 177 -3.19 6.74 1.18
CA VAL A 177 -3.65 5.36 1.09
C VAL A 177 -3.17 4.74 -0.22
N ASP A 178 -2.43 3.64 -0.12
CA ASP A 178 -1.92 2.92 -1.29
C ASP A 178 -2.68 1.61 -1.55
N ALA A 179 -3.14 0.93 -0.49
CA ALA A 179 -3.70 -0.41 -0.60
C ALA A 179 -4.80 -0.71 0.42
N VAL A 180 -5.73 -1.56 0.03
CA VAL A 180 -6.66 -2.27 0.94
C VAL A 180 -6.01 -3.60 1.32
N VAL A 181 -5.94 -3.89 2.62
CA VAL A 181 -5.35 -5.14 3.17
C VAL A 181 -6.35 -6.02 3.89
N TRP A 182 -7.60 -5.57 4.02
CA TRP A 182 -8.71 -6.36 4.54
C TRP A 182 -10.05 -5.72 4.11
N PRO A 183 -11.09 -6.49 3.75
CA PRO A 183 -11.20 -7.95 3.72
C PRO A 183 -10.47 -8.61 2.54
N GLN A 184 -10.30 -9.94 2.57
CA GLN A 184 -9.47 -10.69 1.61
C GLN A 184 -9.92 -10.57 0.15
N ASP A 185 -11.23 -10.49 -0.09
CA ASP A 185 -11.84 -10.33 -1.42
C ASP A 185 -11.60 -8.95 -2.05
N ALA A 186 -11.20 -7.97 -1.24
CA ALA A 186 -10.92 -6.61 -1.66
C ALA A 186 -9.43 -6.22 -1.52
N MET A 187 -8.56 -7.17 -1.17
CA MET A 187 -7.14 -6.88 -1.00
C MET A 187 -6.48 -6.51 -2.32
N GLY A 188 -5.78 -5.37 -2.34
CA GLY A 188 -5.09 -4.91 -3.53
C GLY A 188 -4.64 -3.46 -3.41
N MET A 189 -3.81 -3.05 -4.37
CA MET A 189 -3.47 -1.65 -4.57
C MET A 189 -4.71 -0.88 -5.03
N LEU A 190 -4.84 0.37 -4.59
CA LEU A 190 -5.88 1.24 -5.13
C LEU A 190 -5.66 1.46 -6.63
N GLU A 191 -6.77 1.60 -7.35
CA GLU A 191 -6.74 1.88 -8.78
C GLU A 191 -6.08 3.24 -9.07
N ARG A 192 -5.23 3.28 -10.09
CA ARG A 192 -4.47 4.48 -10.41
C ARG A 192 -5.39 5.56 -10.99
N PRO A 193 -5.24 6.82 -10.55
CA PRO A 193 -6.09 7.93 -10.98
C PRO A 193 -5.62 8.51 -12.33
N THR A 194 -5.63 7.69 -13.39
CA THR A 194 -5.01 8.03 -14.69
C THR A 194 -5.60 9.26 -15.36
N GLY A 195 -6.86 9.62 -15.12
CA GLY A 195 -7.47 10.83 -15.67
C GLY A 195 -6.82 12.14 -15.21
N PHE A 196 -6.08 12.14 -14.10
CA PHE A 196 -5.34 13.31 -13.63
C PHE A 196 -3.92 13.40 -14.19
N ALA A 197 -3.40 12.34 -14.82
CA ALA A 197 -2.00 12.25 -15.25
C ALA A 197 -1.61 13.33 -16.28
N ALA A 198 -2.56 13.80 -17.08
CA ALA A 198 -2.34 14.85 -18.08
C ALA A 198 -2.44 16.29 -17.53
N LEU A 199 -2.74 16.46 -16.25
CA LEU A 199 -2.76 17.77 -15.58
C LEU A 199 -1.34 18.15 -15.11
N PRO A 200 -1.04 19.47 -14.99
CA PRO A 200 0.25 19.92 -14.48
C PRO A 200 0.57 19.34 -13.10
N GLY A 201 1.79 18.83 -12.92
CA GLY A 201 2.22 18.14 -11.69
C GLY A 201 1.94 16.62 -11.68
N GLY A 202 1.18 16.11 -12.65
CA GLY A 202 0.95 14.67 -12.83
C GLY A 202 0.25 14.00 -11.65
N ILE A 203 0.47 12.69 -11.54
CA ILE A 203 0.00 11.84 -10.44
C ILE A 203 1.18 11.33 -9.64
N SER A 204 0.94 10.96 -8.39
CA SER A 204 1.94 10.37 -7.52
C SER A 204 2.51 9.05 -8.05
N GLU A 205 3.76 8.78 -7.71
CA GLU A 205 4.32 7.44 -7.84
C GLU A 205 3.74 6.52 -6.75
N PRO A 206 3.51 5.23 -7.05
CA PRO A 206 3.09 4.27 -6.03
C PRO A 206 4.13 4.18 -4.92
N GLY A 207 3.67 4.14 -3.67
CA GLY A 207 4.54 3.93 -2.52
C GLY A 207 5.23 2.55 -2.54
N PRO A 208 6.23 2.34 -1.66
CA PRO A 208 7.08 1.16 -1.69
C PRO A 208 6.42 -0.11 -1.14
N VAL A 209 5.09 -0.15 -0.95
CA VAL A 209 4.40 -1.34 -0.40
C VAL A 209 4.67 -2.62 -1.19
N THR A 210 4.72 -2.54 -2.53
CA THR A 210 5.01 -3.70 -3.39
C THR A 210 6.43 -4.24 -3.21
N PRO A 211 7.50 -3.43 -3.38
CA PRO A 211 8.86 -3.92 -3.13
C PRO A 211 9.09 -4.36 -1.67
N LEU A 212 8.45 -3.71 -0.69
CA LEU A 212 8.51 -4.16 0.70
C LEU A 212 7.86 -5.53 0.91
N THR A 213 6.72 -5.77 0.27
CA THR A 213 6.06 -7.08 0.29
C THR A 213 6.95 -8.16 -0.32
N TYR A 214 7.63 -7.87 -1.45
CA TYR A 214 8.60 -8.78 -2.03
C TYR A 214 9.80 -9.04 -1.09
N ALA A 215 10.38 -8.00 -0.49
CA ALA A 215 11.48 -8.15 0.45
C ALA A 215 11.10 -9.05 1.63
N VAL A 216 9.92 -8.83 2.23
CA VAL A 216 9.42 -9.63 3.34
C VAL A 216 9.16 -11.07 2.93
N THR A 217 8.47 -11.31 1.81
CA THR A 217 8.14 -12.67 1.36
C THR A 217 9.38 -13.47 0.93
N ILE A 218 10.28 -12.87 0.14
CA ILE A 218 11.55 -13.49 -0.25
C ILE A 218 12.40 -13.78 0.99
N GLY A 219 12.46 -12.82 1.92
CA GLY A 219 13.16 -12.97 3.19
C GLY A 219 12.67 -14.18 3.97
N ALA A 220 11.35 -14.32 4.15
CA ALA A 220 10.74 -15.44 4.83
C ALA A 220 11.05 -16.79 4.14
N VAL A 221 10.96 -16.85 2.81
CA VAL A 221 11.30 -18.06 2.03
C VAL A 221 12.76 -18.47 2.23
N LEU A 222 13.69 -17.52 2.20
CA LEU A 222 15.11 -17.78 2.41
C LEU A 222 15.41 -18.29 3.83
N ILE A 223 14.75 -17.73 4.85
CA ILE A 223 14.88 -18.19 6.23
C ILE A 223 14.41 -19.63 6.35
N LEU A 224 13.20 -19.93 5.86
CA LEU A 224 12.61 -21.26 5.97
C LEU A 224 13.39 -22.30 5.17
N GLY A 225 13.77 -22.00 3.93
CA GLY A 225 14.56 -22.88 3.07
C GLY A 225 15.96 -23.12 3.61
N GLY A 226 16.62 -22.05 4.09
CA GLY A 226 17.93 -22.13 4.72
C GLY A 226 17.92 -22.96 6.01
N ALA A 227 16.94 -22.75 6.89
CA ALA A 227 16.80 -23.51 8.14
C ALA A 227 16.46 -24.99 7.90
N ALA A 228 15.64 -25.29 6.89
CA ALA A 228 15.27 -26.67 6.52
C ALA A 228 16.40 -27.45 5.84
N TYR A 229 17.46 -26.80 5.34
CA TYR A 229 18.56 -27.44 4.63
C TYR A 229 19.23 -28.56 5.45
N GLY A 230 19.54 -28.31 6.72
CA GLY A 230 20.22 -29.28 7.60
C GLY A 230 19.43 -30.58 7.77
N PRO A 231 18.16 -30.53 8.20
CA PRO A 231 17.27 -31.69 8.27
C PRO A 231 17.13 -32.43 6.93
N ILE A 232 16.90 -31.70 5.84
CA ILE A 232 16.68 -32.30 4.50
C ILE A 232 17.95 -33.00 4.00
N ALA A 233 19.12 -32.38 4.14
CA ALA A 233 20.39 -32.97 3.73
C ALA A 233 20.69 -34.27 4.49
N LYS A 234 20.38 -34.33 5.79
CA LYS A 234 20.52 -35.56 6.60
C LYS A 234 19.59 -36.67 6.12
N ILE A 235 18.32 -36.36 5.81
CA ILE A 235 17.36 -37.34 5.29
C ILE A 235 17.80 -37.86 3.93
N ALA A 236 18.24 -36.98 3.03
CA ALA A 236 18.72 -37.35 1.70
C ALA A 236 19.96 -38.25 1.76
N ALA A 237 20.94 -37.91 2.60
CA ALA A 237 22.14 -38.73 2.80
C ALA A 237 21.80 -40.14 3.32
N ARG A 238 20.90 -40.25 4.31
CA ARG A 238 20.43 -41.56 4.84
C ARG A 238 19.72 -42.41 3.78
N ARG A 239 18.91 -41.79 2.91
CA ARG A 239 18.22 -42.51 1.82
C ARG A 239 19.21 -43.02 0.77
N ARG A 240 20.24 -42.24 0.45
CA ARG A 240 21.30 -42.63 -0.48
C ARG A 240 22.10 -43.82 0.04
N ASP A 241 22.56 -43.77 1.29
CA ASP A 241 23.29 -44.87 1.93
C ASP A 241 22.44 -46.17 1.97
N LYS A 242 21.14 -46.06 2.27
CA LYS A 242 20.22 -47.22 2.22
C LYS A 242 20.05 -47.78 0.81
N GLY A 243 20.03 -46.93 -0.21
CA GLY A 243 19.95 -47.34 -1.62
C GLY A 243 21.21 -48.06 -2.10
N GLU A 244 22.39 -47.52 -1.75
CA GLU A 244 23.70 -48.11 -2.06
C GLU A 244 23.87 -49.48 -1.38
N ARG A 245 23.46 -49.62 -0.10
CA ARG A 245 23.45 -50.91 0.59
C ARG A 245 22.51 -51.94 -0.04
N LYS A 246 21.32 -51.51 -0.47
CA LYS A 246 20.35 -52.41 -1.14
C LYS A 246 20.86 -52.88 -2.50
N ALA A 247 21.50 -52.01 -3.28
CA ALA A 247 22.13 -52.37 -4.55
C ALA A 247 23.28 -53.37 -4.36
N ALA A 248 24.11 -53.19 -3.32
CA ALA A 248 25.21 -54.11 -3.00
C ALA A 248 24.74 -55.51 -2.54
N THR A 249 23.51 -55.64 -2.00
CA THR A 249 22.97 -56.92 -1.50
C THR A 249 22.28 -57.73 -2.59
N VAL A 250 21.88 -57.11 -3.72
CA VAL A 250 21.17 -57.79 -4.83
C VAL A 250 22.12 -58.19 -5.96
N GLY A 251 23.35 -57.66 -5.99
CA GLY A 251 24.34 -57.92 -7.04
C GLY A 251 25.43 -58.94 -6.69
N GLY A 252 25.34 -59.64 -5.54
CA GLY A 252 26.24 -60.72 -5.14
C GLY A 252 25.47 -62.00 -4.89
#